data_AF-A0A931TQK2-F1
#
_entry.id   AF-A0A931TQK2-F1
#
_cell.length_a   1.000
_cell.length_b   1.000
_cell.length_c   1.000
_cell.angle_alpha   90.00
_cell.angle_beta   90.00
_cell.angle_gamma   90.00
#
_symmetry.space_group_name_H-M   'P 1'
#
loop_
_entity.id
_entity.type
_entity.pdbx_description
1 polymer ?
#
loop_
_entity_poly.entity_id
_entity_poly.type
_entity_poly.pdbx_seq_one_letter_code
_entity_poly.pdbx_strand_id
1 'polypeptide(L)'
;METLINDFDVFLCKGNSVTSEGITTVSNGKYSHSAQALWINNTLCIFDAQKEGSFPREYNRWKSEFGYEFDVFRPPFEVNSVQYSKDCINYFGVDYDYKHLFFGFWRKIISAKKVKDKYKNNNKFICTELTAKLIKQSSFYFLLSPIQDQQNFTPDDLYFYLVKNKFSHVLKNY
;
A
#
# COMPACT_ATOMS: atom_id res chain seq x y z
N MET A 1 6.75 14.80 22.02
CA MET A 1 5.53 14.97 21.20
C MET A 1 5.35 13.66 20.45
N GLU A 2 4.30 12.90 20.75
CA GLU A 2 3.95 11.76 19.91
C GLU A 2 3.58 12.31 18.54
N THR A 3 4.24 11.80 17.48
CA THR A 3 3.92 12.21 16.12
C THR A 3 2.53 11.68 15.78
N LEU A 4 1.54 12.57 15.69
CA LEU A 4 0.18 12.21 15.30
C LEU A 4 0.18 11.67 13.87
N ILE A 5 -0.46 10.52 13.66
CA ILE A 5 -0.72 9.94 12.33
C ILE A 5 -1.82 10.76 11.64
N ASN A 6 -1.57 11.17 10.40
CA ASN A 6 -2.48 11.98 9.60
C ASN A 6 -3.13 11.16 8.50
N ASP A 7 -4.22 11.68 7.91
CA ASP A 7 -4.75 11.12 6.67
C ASP A 7 -3.64 10.95 5.64
N PHE A 8 -3.74 9.85 4.89
CA PHE A 8 -2.87 9.50 3.77
C PHE A 8 -1.43 9.12 4.13
N ASP A 9 -1.02 9.23 5.41
CA ASP A 9 0.24 8.65 5.88
C ASP A 9 0.31 7.18 5.45
N VAL A 10 1.42 6.81 4.81
CA VAL A 10 1.63 5.50 4.19
C VAL A 10 2.36 4.60 5.18
N PHE A 11 1.79 3.44 5.44
CA PHE A 11 2.36 2.41 6.29
C PHE A 11 3.08 1.39 5.42
N LEU A 12 4.35 1.14 5.71
CA LEU A 12 5.12 0.03 5.16
C LEU A 12 5.36 -0.98 6.28
N CYS A 13 4.83 -2.17 6.08
CA CYS A 13 4.65 -3.15 7.14
C CYS A 13 5.52 -4.38 6.89
N LYS A 14 6.02 -4.96 7.97
CA LYS A 14 6.70 -6.25 8.03
C LYS A 14 5.86 -7.18 8.89
N GLY A 15 5.35 -8.23 8.28
CA GLY A 15 4.62 -9.29 8.98
C GLY A 15 5.49 -10.50 9.27
N ASN A 16 5.07 -11.28 10.25
CA ASN A 16 5.76 -12.50 10.70
C ASN A 16 5.06 -13.77 10.18
N SER A 17 4.15 -13.64 9.21
CA SER A 17 3.47 -14.78 8.60
C SER A 17 4.35 -15.43 7.53
N VAL A 18 4.13 -16.72 7.24
CA VAL A 18 4.82 -17.43 6.13
C VAL A 18 4.66 -16.70 4.80
N THR A 19 3.48 -16.12 4.55
CA THR A 19 3.23 -15.30 3.35
C THR A 19 4.10 -14.05 3.35
N SER A 20 4.26 -13.39 4.49
CA SER A 20 5.12 -12.20 4.66
C SER A 20 6.60 -12.52 4.46
N GLU A 21 7.06 -13.64 4.99
CA GLU A 21 8.41 -14.16 4.76
C GLU A 21 8.65 -14.50 3.28
N GLY A 22 7.65 -15.09 2.62
CA GLY A 22 7.68 -15.31 1.16
C GLY A 22 7.79 -14.02 0.37
N ILE A 23 7.00 -12.99 0.73
CA ILE A 23 7.05 -11.66 0.09
C ILE A 23 8.45 -11.07 0.21
N THR A 24 8.98 -10.99 1.43
CA THR A 24 10.28 -10.38 1.73
C THR A 24 11.44 -11.14 1.11
N THR A 25 11.38 -12.48 1.10
CA THR A 25 12.40 -13.33 0.45
C THR A 25 12.44 -13.11 -1.05
N VAL A 26 11.29 -13.07 -1.73
CA VAL A 26 11.26 -12.90 -3.19
C VAL A 26 11.51 -11.45 -3.61
N SER A 27 11.05 -10.47 -2.83
CA SER A 27 11.40 -9.06 -3.07
C SER A 27 12.88 -8.79 -2.78
N ASN A 28 13.54 -9.64 -1.99
CA ASN A 28 14.84 -9.37 -1.37
C ASN A 28 14.80 -8.05 -0.59
N GLY A 29 13.75 -7.90 0.22
CA GLY A 29 13.37 -6.65 0.85
C GLY A 29 12.85 -6.82 2.27
N LYS A 30 12.55 -5.70 2.93
CA LYS A 30 12.18 -5.64 4.34
C LYS A 30 10.67 -5.69 4.56
N TYR A 31 9.89 -5.21 3.60
CA TYR A 31 8.46 -4.98 3.79
C TYR A 31 7.65 -6.05 3.07
N SER A 32 6.60 -6.52 3.74
CA SER A 32 5.67 -7.50 3.18
C SER A 32 4.31 -6.92 2.84
N HIS A 33 3.97 -5.73 3.33
CA HIS A 33 2.64 -5.15 3.13
C HIS A 33 2.66 -3.62 3.12
N SER A 34 1.63 -3.01 2.53
CA SER A 34 1.42 -1.56 2.57
C SER A 34 -0.02 -1.21 2.90
N ALA A 35 -0.20 -0.10 3.59
CA ALA A 35 -1.50 0.43 3.98
C ALA A 35 -1.47 1.96 4.04
N GLN A 36 -2.62 2.61 4.22
CA GLN A 36 -2.68 4.05 4.42
C GLN A 36 -3.62 4.42 5.56
N ALA A 37 -3.28 5.50 6.28
CA ALA A 37 -4.14 6.07 7.30
C ALA A 37 -5.36 6.78 6.68
N LEU A 38 -6.49 6.63 7.34
CA LEU A 38 -7.75 7.28 7.02
C LEU A 38 -8.50 7.60 8.32
N TRP A 39 -8.80 8.86 8.57
CA TRP A 39 -9.61 9.30 9.69
C TRP A 39 -11.09 9.30 9.31
N ILE A 40 -11.90 8.57 10.07
CA ILE A 40 -13.35 8.50 9.91
C ILE A 40 -13.99 8.92 11.23
N ASN A 41 -14.72 10.04 11.27
CA ASN A 41 -15.38 10.56 12.47
C ASN A 41 -14.46 10.58 13.71
N ASN A 42 -13.28 11.20 13.58
CA ASN A 42 -12.26 11.28 14.63
C ASN A 42 -11.74 9.92 15.13
N THR A 43 -11.89 8.87 14.33
CA THR A 43 -11.31 7.55 14.59
C THR A 43 -10.25 7.26 13.53
N LEU A 44 -9.03 6.95 13.97
CA LEU A 44 -7.97 6.53 13.05
C LEU A 44 -8.24 5.10 12.57
N CYS A 45 -8.40 4.96 11.27
CA CYS A 45 -8.50 3.69 10.57
C CYS A 45 -7.29 3.49 9.65
N ILE A 46 -7.00 2.23 9.38
CA ILE A 46 -6.04 1.80 8.37
C ILE A 46 -6.82 1.22 7.20
N PHE A 47 -6.61 1.78 6.02
CA PHE A 47 -7.18 1.31 4.78
C PHE A 47 -6.14 0.51 4.01
N ASP A 48 -6.41 -0.78 3.81
CA ASP A 48 -5.53 -1.70 3.12
C ASP A 48 -6.29 -2.76 2.31
N ALA A 49 -5.61 -3.36 1.33
CA ALA A 49 -6.13 -4.51 0.60
C ALA A 49 -5.64 -5.78 1.29
N GLN A 50 -6.57 -6.55 1.86
CA GLN A 50 -6.30 -7.77 2.63
C GLN A 50 -7.09 -8.94 2.06
N LYS A 51 -6.95 -10.14 2.66
CA LYS A 51 -7.67 -11.36 2.27
C LYS A 51 -9.17 -11.11 1.98
N GLU A 52 -9.88 -10.42 2.88
CA GLU A 52 -11.31 -10.17 2.71
C GLU A 52 -11.65 -9.09 1.66
N GLY A 53 -10.67 -8.36 1.13
CA GLY A 53 -10.84 -7.21 0.26
C GLY A 53 -10.29 -5.92 0.86
N SER A 54 -10.64 -4.79 0.26
CA SER A 54 -10.16 -3.46 0.65
C SER A 54 -11.14 -2.78 1.61
N PHE A 55 -10.79 -2.70 2.89
CA PHE A 55 -11.68 -2.18 3.95
C PHE A 55 -10.90 -1.36 4.99
N PRO A 56 -11.49 -0.28 5.52
CA PRO A 56 -10.92 0.43 6.65
C PRO A 56 -11.13 -0.40 7.91
N ARG A 57 -10.07 -0.53 8.70
CA ARG A 57 -10.08 -1.18 10.01
C ARG A 57 -9.59 -0.17 11.04
N GLU A 58 -10.24 -0.09 12.20
CA GLU A 58 -9.74 0.75 13.30
C GLU A 58 -8.29 0.39 13.62
N TYR A 59 -7.42 1.39 13.81
CA TYR A 59 -5.98 1.18 13.97
C TYR A 59 -5.60 0.19 15.07
N ASN A 60 -6.23 0.27 16.25
CA ASN A 60 -5.94 -0.65 17.35
C ASN A 60 -6.32 -2.10 17.01
N ARG A 61 -7.46 -2.29 16.34
CA ARG A 61 -7.89 -3.59 15.85
C ARG A 61 -6.95 -4.10 14.76
N TRP A 62 -6.63 -3.28 13.76
CA TRP A 62 -5.71 -3.64 12.69
C TRP A 62 -4.33 -4.07 13.24
N LYS A 63 -3.80 -3.32 14.20
CA LYS A 63 -2.51 -3.61 14.85
C LYS A 63 -2.54 -4.94 15.60
N SER A 64 -3.59 -5.20 16.38
CA SER A 64 -3.72 -6.46 17.13
C SER A 64 -4.03 -7.67 16.25
N GLU A 65 -4.82 -7.48 15.19
CA GLU A 65 -5.23 -8.53 14.26
C GLU A 65 -4.06 -9.06 13.42
N PHE A 66 -3.19 -8.16 12.95
CA PHE A 66 -2.09 -8.53 12.05
C PHE A 66 -0.70 -8.56 12.69
N GLY A 67 -0.51 -7.90 13.84
CA GLY A 67 0.76 -7.91 14.57
C GLY A 67 1.96 -7.42 13.76
N TYR A 68 1.75 -6.49 12.82
CA TYR A 68 2.80 -5.97 11.96
C TYR A 68 3.74 -5.02 12.72
N GLU A 69 5.04 -5.14 12.43
CA GLU A 69 5.99 -4.03 12.58
C GLU A 69 5.80 -3.06 11.40
N PHE A 70 5.92 -1.75 11.59
CA PHE A 70 5.74 -0.82 10.47
C PHE A 70 6.52 0.49 10.59
N ASP A 71 6.82 1.05 9.42
CA ASP A 71 7.33 2.41 9.23
C ASP A 71 6.25 3.27 8.56
N VAL A 72 6.07 4.50 9.05
CA VAL A 72 5.05 5.43 8.54
C VAL A 72 5.72 6.58 7.77
N PHE A 73 5.22 6.86 6.58
CA PHE A 73 5.74 7.87 5.66
C PHE A 73 4.67 8.92 5.34
N ARG A 74 5.03 10.20 5.47
CA ARG A 74 4.14 11.34 5.20
C ARG A 74 4.47 11.98 3.85
N PRO A 75 3.47 12.25 2.98
CA PRO A 75 3.73 12.96 1.73
C PRO A 75 4.32 14.36 1.97
N PRO A 76 5.16 14.87 1.05
CA PRO A 76 5.68 16.24 1.10
C PRO A 76 4.68 17.29 0.58
N PHE A 77 3.43 16.89 0.34
CA PHE A 77 2.36 17.73 -0.20
C PHE A 77 1.14 17.70 0.71
N GLU A 78 0.34 18.76 0.63
CA GLU A 78 -0.93 18.84 1.36
C GLU A 78 -1.95 17.86 0.77
N VAL A 79 -2.63 17.14 1.65
CA VAL A 79 -3.65 16.17 1.28
C VAL A 79 -5.02 16.77 1.54
N ASN A 80 -5.88 16.78 0.51
CA ASN A 80 -7.29 17.08 0.70
C ASN A 80 -8.00 15.86 1.28
N SER A 81 -8.17 15.82 2.61
CA SER A 81 -8.81 14.71 3.33
C SER A 81 -10.17 14.31 2.79
N VAL A 82 -10.99 15.27 2.33
CA VAL A 82 -12.32 14.98 1.78
C VAL A 82 -12.21 14.24 0.45
N GLN A 83 -11.33 14.70 -0.45
CA GLN A 83 -11.12 14.02 -1.73
C GLN A 83 -10.48 12.65 -1.52
N TYR A 84 -9.47 12.55 -0.66
CA TYR A 84 -8.82 11.29 -0.32
C TYR A 84 -9.81 10.27 0.27
N SER A 85 -10.72 10.71 1.13
CA SER A 85 -11.78 9.85 1.67
C SER A 85 -12.71 9.33 0.58
N LYS A 86 -13.09 10.17 -0.40
CA LYS A 86 -13.88 9.76 -1.56
C LYS A 86 -13.13 8.74 -2.42
N ASP A 87 -11.82 8.94 -2.61
CA ASP A 87 -10.97 8.01 -3.36
C ASP A 87 -10.89 6.65 -2.66
N CYS A 88 -10.79 6.61 -1.32
CA CYS A 88 -10.85 5.37 -0.55
C CYS A 88 -12.20 4.66 -0.72
N ILE A 89 -13.32 5.40 -0.65
CA ILE A 89 -14.68 4.85 -0.83
C ILE A 89 -14.82 4.20 -2.22
N ASN A 90 -14.23 4.77 -3.26
CA ASN A 90 -14.26 4.20 -4.62
C ASN A 90 -13.61 2.81 -4.71
N TYR A 91 -12.79 2.43 -3.74
CA TYR A 91 -12.11 1.13 -3.69
C TYR A 91 -12.60 0.24 -2.54
N PHE A 92 -13.64 0.65 -1.82
CA PHE A 92 -14.20 -0.13 -0.73
C PHE A 92 -14.77 -1.46 -1.26
N GLY A 93 -14.42 -2.57 -0.60
CA GLY A 93 -14.87 -3.91 -0.98
C GLY A 93 -14.25 -4.46 -2.25
N VAL A 94 -13.24 -3.79 -2.83
CA VAL A 94 -12.50 -4.35 -3.96
C VAL A 94 -11.71 -5.57 -3.50
N ASP A 95 -11.95 -6.69 -4.19
CA ASP A 95 -11.36 -8.00 -3.91
C ASP A 95 -9.83 -7.99 -3.96
N TYR A 96 -9.22 -8.89 -3.18
CA TYR A 96 -7.78 -9.08 -3.17
C TYR A 96 -7.30 -9.95 -4.35
N ASP A 97 -6.15 -9.58 -4.92
CA ASP A 97 -5.57 -10.31 -6.04
C ASP A 97 -4.56 -11.40 -5.63
N TYR A 98 -5.06 -12.48 -5.04
CA TYR A 98 -4.21 -13.63 -4.66
C TYR A 98 -3.51 -14.27 -5.85
N LYS A 99 -4.21 -14.37 -6.99
CA LYS A 99 -3.64 -15.02 -8.17
C LYS A 99 -2.39 -14.27 -8.59
N HIS A 100 -2.41 -12.95 -8.59
CA HIS A 100 -1.23 -12.17 -8.94
C HIS A 100 -0.18 -12.09 -7.85
N LEU A 101 -0.55 -12.18 -6.57
CA LEU A 101 0.45 -12.36 -5.51
C LEU A 101 1.26 -13.64 -5.79
N PHE A 102 0.59 -14.79 -5.94
CA PHE A 102 1.25 -16.07 -6.21
C PHE A 102 1.95 -16.10 -7.59
N PHE A 103 1.30 -15.73 -8.68
CA PHE A 103 1.92 -15.75 -10.03
C PHE A 103 2.97 -14.66 -10.23
N GLY A 104 2.86 -13.50 -9.57
CA GLY A 104 3.85 -12.42 -9.59
C GLY A 104 5.18 -12.86 -8.99
N PHE A 105 5.13 -13.67 -7.91
CA PHE A 105 6.31 -14.34 -7.36
C PHE A 105 7.03 -15.23 -8.39
N TRP A 106 6.27 -16.06 -9.12
CA TRP A 106 6.84 -16.95 -10.14
C TRP A 106 7.28 -16.21 -11.42
N ARG A 107 6.65 -15.09 -11.78
CA ARG A 107 6.98 -14.32 -13.00
C ARG A 107 8.23 -13.46 -12.88
N LYS A 108 8.74 -13.18 -11.67
CA LYS A 108 10.07 -12.54 -11.49
C LYS A 108 11.19 -13.37 -12.14
N ILE A 109 10.95 -14.67 -12.36
CA ILE A 109 11.85 -15.62 -13.04
C ILE A 109 11.62 -15.64 -14.58
N ILE A 110 10.45 -15.21 -15.08
CA ILE A 110 10.01 -15.50 -16.47
C ILE A 110 9.32 -14.28 -17.13
N SER A 111 10.13 -13.35 -17.62
CA SER A 111 9.88 -12.46 -18.80
C SER A 111 8.90 -11.27 -18.73
N ALA A 112 9.33 -10.19 -19.41
CA ALA A 112 8.95 -8.81 -19.17
C ALA A 112 8.02 -8.13 -20.19
N LYS A 113 7.11 -8.84 -20.88
CA LYS A 113 6.42 -8.26 -22.06
C LYS A 113 4.90 -8.10 -22.03
N LYS A 114 4.18 -8.48 -20.96
CA LYS A 114 2.70 -8.60 -21.00
C LYS A 114 1.92 -7.92 -19.87
N VAL A 115 2.28 -6.69 -19.47
CA VAL A 115 1.64 -6.03 -18.30
C VAL A 115 0.88 -4.73 -18.61
N LYS A 116 1.05 -4.11 -19.79
CA LYS A 116 0.34 -2.85 -20.12
C LYS A 116 -1.19 -2.99 -20.20
N ASP A 117 -1.71 -4.18 -20.50
CA ASP A 117 -3.15 -4.45 -20.52
C ASP A 117 -3.73 -4.84 -19.13
N LYS A 118 -2.87 -5.07 -18.13
CA LYS A 118 -3.21 -5.69 -16.83
C LYS A 118 -4.02 -4.76 -15.92
N TYR A 119 -3.70 -3.47 -15.90
CA TYR A 119 -4.29 -2.49 -14.97
C TYR A 119 -5.73 -2.07 -15.34
N LYS A 120 -6.28 -2.55 -16.47
CA LYS A 120 -7.56 -2.09 -16.99
C LYS A 120 -8.79 -2.94 -16.62
N ASN A 121 -8.68 -4.22 -16.23
CA ASN A 121 -9.85 -5.11 -16.43
C ASN A 121 -10.32 -6.06 -15.29
N ASN A 122 -9.71 -6.13 -14.10
CA ASN A 122 -10.10 -7.18 -13.13
C ASN A 122 -10.69 -6.72 -11.79
N ASN A 123 -10.72 -5.42 -11.45
CA ASN A 123 -11.21 -4.92 -10.15
C ASN A 123 -10.65 -5.71 -8.95
N LYS A 124 -9.34 -5.96 -8.94
CA LYS A 124 -8.64 -6.59 -7.81
C LYS A 124 -7.34 -5.85 -7.53
N PHE A 125 -6.93 -5.82 -6.27
CA PHE A 125 -5.69 -5.18 -5.86
C PHE A 125 -4.83 -6.09 -4.98
N ILE A 126 -3.51 -6.01 -5.17
CA ILE A 126 -2.58 -6.24 -4.06
C ILE A 126 -2.40 -4.95 -3.24
N CYS A 127 -1.84 -5.05 -2.04
CA CYS A 127 -1.72 -3.92 -1.11
C CYS A 127 -1.02 -2.70 -1.70
N THR A 128 0.08 -2.90 -2.41
CA THR A 128 0.87 -1.83 -3.03
C THR A 128 0.19 -1.19 -4.22
N GLU A 129 -0.64 -1.95 -4.97
CA GLU A 129 -1.44 -1.41 -6.07
C GLU A 129 -2.53 -0.47 -5.55
N LEU A 130 -3.20 -0.83 -4.45
CA LEU A 130 -4.18 0.05 -3.79
C LEU A 130 -3.50 1.34 -3.31
N THR A 131 -2.39 1.22 -2.56
CA THR A 131 -1.64 2.39 -2.07
C THR A 131 -1.18 3.29 -3.22
N ALA A 132 -0.64 2.71 -4.30
CA ALA A 132 -0.23 3.49 -5.47
C ALA A 132 -1.40 4.19 -6.14
N LYS A 133 -2.58 3.57 -6.26
CA LYS A 133 -3.75 4.21 -6.85
C LYS A 133 -4.22 5.42 -6.05
N LEU A 134 -4.29 5.28 -4.73
CA LEU A 134 -4.65 6.36 -3.83
C LEU A 134 -3.62 7.50 -3.89
N ILE A 135 -2.33 7.17 -3.95
CA ILE A 135 -1.29 8.20 -4.16
C ILE A 135 -1.53 8.94 -5.47
N LYS A 136 -1.87 8.23 -6.56
CA LYS A 136 -2.09 8.83 -7.89
C LYS A 136 -3.20 9.88 -7.89
N GLN A 137 -4.30 9.55 -7.20
CA GLN A 137 -5.52 10.34 -7.23
C GLN A 137 -5.41 11.56 -6.34
N SER A 138 -4.73 11.44 -5.19
CA SER A 138 -4.57 12.56 -4.26
C SER A 138 -3.37 13.45 -4.59
N SER A 139 -2.35 12.96 -5.30
CA SER A 139 -1.30 13.82 -5.83
C SER A 139 -1.80 14.53 -7.09
N PHE A 140 -2.01 15.85 -7.01
CA PHE A 140 -2.25 16.71 -8.19
C PHE A 140 -1.16 16.53 -9.27
N TYR A 141 0.01 16.01 -8.86
CA TYR A 141 1.11 15.63 -9.72
C TYR A 141 0.93 14.23 -10.34
N PHE A 142 1.13 14.17 -11.66
CA PHE A 142 1.20 12.95 -12.47
C PHE A 142 2.50 12.14 -12.20
N LEU A 143 2.85 11.90 -10.94
CA LEU A 143 4.16 11.38 -10.49
C LEU A 143 4.28 9.85 -10.45
N LEU A 144 3.22 9.11 -10.80
CA LEU A 144 3.20 7.64 -10.75
C LEU A 144 3.24 6.96 -12.13
N SER A 145 3.47 7.70 -13.21
CA SER A 145 3.72 7.08 -14.53
C SER A 145 4.79 5.97 -14.51
N PRO A 146 5.86 6.02 -13.69
CA PRO A 146 6.85 4.93 -13.65
C PRO A 146 6.36 3.66 -12.92
N ILE A 147 5.33 3.73 -12.07
CA ILE A 147 4.79 2.55 -11.35
C ILE A 147 4.02 1.63 -12.31
N GLN A 148 3.49 2.18 -13.40
CA GLN A 148 2.78 1.40 -14.42
C GLN A 148 3.69 0.42 -15.19
N ASP A 149 5.02 0.63 -15.19
CA ASP A 149 5.98 -0.23 -15.89
C ASP A 149 6.64 -1.29 -15.00
N GLN A 150 6.43 -1.27 -13.68
CA GLN A 150 6.98 -2.30 -12.80
C GLN A 150 6.04 -3.49 -12.68
N GLN A 151 6.48 -4.62 -13.22
CA GLN A 151 5.69 -5.83 -13.37
C GLN A 151 5.31 -6.49 -12.05
N ASN A 152 5.92 -6.06 -10.95
CA ASN A 152 5.73 -6.51 -9.59
C ASN A 152 6.10 -5.35 -8.67
N PHE A 153 5.17 -4.43 -8.41
CA PHE A 153 5.42 -3.32 -7.48
C PHE A 153 5.32 -3.86 -6.05
N THR A 154 6.44 -4.25 -5.47
CA THR A 154 6.51 -4.81 -4.11
C THR A 154 6.48 -3.71 -3.05
N PRO A 155 6.23 -4.03 -1.77
CA PRO A 155 6.28 -3.03 -0.69
C PRO A 155 7.63 -2.32 -0.58
N ASP A 156 8.74 -2.99 -0.93
CA ASP A 156 10.06 -2.36 -1.01
C ASP A 156 10.22 -1.43 -2.22
N ASP A 157 9.62 -1.76 -3.37
CA ASP A 157 9.57 -0.82 -4.51
C ASP A 157 8.80 0.45 -4.11
N LEU A 158 7.73 0.30 -3.33
CA LEU A 158 7.01 1.42 -2.74
C LEU A 158 7.90 2.19 -1.76
N TYR A 159 8.67 1.54 -0.90
CA TYR A 159 9.66 2.22 -0.05
C TYR A 159 10.62 3.11 -0.85
N PHE A 160 11.26 2.55 -1.89
CA PHE A 160 12.16 3.32 -2.75
C PHE A 160 11.45 4.47 -3.45
N TYR A 161 10.21 4.27 -3.87
CA TYR A 161 9.37 5.32 -4.42
C TYR A 161 9.15 6.46 -3.40
N LEU A 162 8.72 6.13 -2.17
CA LEU A 162 8.43 7.11 -1.13
C LEU A 162 9.67 7.94 -0.78
N VAL A 163 10.82 7.27 -0.59
CA VAL A 163 12.11 7.94 -0.32
C VAL A 163 12.53 8.83 -1.49
N LYS A 164 12.48 8.32 -2.73
CA LYS A 164 12.83 9.10 -3.92
C LYS A 164 11.96 10.35 -4.08
N ASN A 165 10.69 10.27 -3.70
CA ASN A 165 9.74 11.37 -3.77
C ASN A 165 9.64 12.17 -2.47
N LYS A 166 10.66 12.08 -1.60
CA LYS A 166 10.81 12.90 -0.39
C LYS A 166 9.65 12.79 0.61
N PHE A 167 9.02 11.62 0.70
CA PHE A 167 8.12 11.35 1.82
C PHE A 167 8.94 11.30 3.11
N SER A 168 8.46 11.96 4.16
CA SER A 168 9.14 12.03 5.45
C SER A 168 8.83 10.79 6.27
N HIS A 169 9.84 10.15 6.84
CA HIS A 169 9.65 9.06 7.81
C HIS A 169 9.20 9.67 9.15
N VAL A 170 7.98 9.39 9.59
CA VAL A 170 7.34 10.07 10.73
C VAL A 170 7.20 9.21 11.98
N LEU A 171 7.13 7.88 11.83
CA LEU A 171 6.98 6.94 12.93
C LEU A 171 7.60 5.59 12.57
N LYS A 172 8.15 4.92 13.57
CA LYS A 172 8.61 3.54 13.50
C LYS A 172 8.05 2.75 14.68
N ASN A 173 7.38 1.64 14.39
CA ASN A 173 6.91 0.70 15.40
C ASN A 173 7.52 -0.68 15.13
N TYR A 174 8.30 -1.13 16.12
CA TYR A 174 8.73 -2.52 16.23
C TYR A 174 7.83 -3.25 17.23
#